data_AF-A0A957ZND7-F1
#
_entry.id   AF-A0A957ZND7-F1
#
_cell.length_a   1.000
_cell.length_b   1.000
_cell.length_c   1.000
_cell.angle_alpha   90.00
_cell.angle_beta   90.00
_cell.angle_gamma   90.00
#
_symmetry.space_group_name_H-M   'P 1'
#
loop_
_entity.id
_entity.type
_entity.pdbx_description
1 polymer ?
#
loop_
_entity_poly.entity_id
_entity_poly.type
_entity_poly.pdbx_seq_one_letter_code
_entity_poly.pdbx_strand_id
1 'polypeptide(L)'
;GSYTEVDIYLYEHMLVEAMQSVDRHGDYSADLERVIEAVHGDDPDWCIGHCKRRAERIMNGGDAKRYDDAAAWLRRARTLYAQHDRLAEWQPYLAGLLETHQRKYKLVPLLKALRQ
;
A
#
# COMPACT_ATOMS: atom_id res chain seq x y z
N GLY A 1 9.88 7.30 25.42
CA GLY A 1 9.64 8.08 24.18
C GLY A 1 8.24 8.64 24.26
N SER A 2 7.99 9.82 23.69
CA SER A 2 6.62 10.33 23.59
C SER A 2 5.83 9.42 22.68
N TYR A 3 4.71 8.89 23.16
CA TYR A 3 3.75 8.21 22.30
C TYR A 3 3.18 9.22 21.29
N THR A 4 2.98 8.78 20.06
CA THR A 4 2.26 9.52 19.02
C THR A 4 0.75 9.37 19.23
N GLU A 5 -0.04 10.23 18.60
CA GLU A 5 -1.50 10.14 18.62
C GLU A 5 -1.98 8.76 18.10
N VAL A 6 -1.34 8.24 17.05
CA VAL A 6 -1.64 6.90 16.51
C VAL A 6 -1.32 5.79 17.50
N ASP A 7 -0.27 5.91 18.32
CA ASP A 7 0.03 4.90 19.35
C ASP A 7 -1.09 4.77 20.37
N ILE A 8 -1.68 5.91 20.77
CA ILE A 8 -2.82 5.95 21.70
C ILE A 8 -4.03 5.31 21.03
N TYR A 9 -4.34 5.70 19.79
CA TYR A 9 -5.51 5.16 19.08
C TYR A 9 -5.42 3.66 18.87
N LEU A 10 -4.27 3.13 18.46
CA LEU A 10 -4.10 1.69 18.28
C LEU A 10 -4.19 0.93 19.61
N TYR A 11 -3.66 1.48 20.70
CA TYR A 11 -3.76 0.86 22.03
C TYR A 11 -5.21 0.83 22.54
N GLU A 12 -5.95 1.91 22.39
CA GLU A 12 -7.36 2.04 22.81
C GLU A 12 -8.36 1.43 21.79
N HIS A 13 -7.88 0.73 20.76
CA HIS A 13 -8.69 0.13 19.69
C HIS A 13 -9.58 1.14 18.91
N MET A 14 -9.13 2.39 18.85
CA MET A 14 -9.76 3.49 18.10
C MET A 14 -9.31 3.47 16.64
N LEU A 15 -9.75 2.44 15.89
CA LEU A 15 -9.24 2.16 14.54
C LEU A 15 -9.61 3.24 13.51
N VAL A 16 -10.80 3.81 13.61
CA VAL A 16 -11.27 4.87 12.70
C VAL A 16 -10.41 6.13 12.86
N GLU A 17 -10.08 6.49 14.09
CA GLU A 17 -9.24 7.65 14.42
C GLU A 17 -7.79 7.42 13.97
N ALA A 18 -7.28 6.20 14.09
CA ALA A 18 -5.98 5.82 13.54
C ALA A 18 -5.94 5.98 12.01
N MET A 19 -6.97 5.52 11.30
CA MET A 19 -7.11 5.70 9.84
C MET A 19 -7.19 7.19 9.46
N GLN A 20 -8.02 7.98 10.15
CA GLN A 20 -8.15 9.42 9.92
C GLN A 20 -6.83 10.17 10.16
N SER A 21 -6.03 9.75 11.13
CA SER A 21 -4.70 10.33 11.35
C SER A 21 -3.79 10.08 10.15
N VAL A 22 -3.80 8.87 9.58
CA VAL A 22 -3.07 8.58 8.33
C VAL A 22 -3.59 9.40 7.16
N ASP A 23 -4.91 9.50 6.98
CA ASP A 23 -5.52 10.27 5.88
C ASP A 23 -5.11 11.76 5.94
N ARG A 24 -5.02 12.33 7.14
CA ARG A 24 -4.62 13.72 7.35
C ARG A 24 -3.16 13.99 6.96
N HIS A 25 -2.27 13.04 7.22
CA HIS A 25 -0.85 13.13 6.86
C HIS A 25 -0.56 12.63 5.44
N GLY A 26 -1.53 11.95 4.83
CA GLY A 26 -1.46 11.38 3.50
C GLY A 26 -0.58 10.13 3.39
N ASP A 27 -0.36 9.67 2.17
CA ASP A 27 0.34 8.41 1.89
C ASP A 27 1.85 8.43 2.26
N TYR A 28 2.42 9.48 2.87
CA TYR A 28 3.77 9.45 3.46
C TYR A 28 3.76 9.28 4.97
N SER A 29 2.60 9.12 5.59
CA SER A 29 2.52 8.84 7.02
C SER A 29 3.45 7.69 7.38
N ALA A 30 4.32 7.93 8.37
CA ALA A 30 5.17 6.89 8.95
C ALA A 30 4.34 5.80 9.64
N ASP A 31 3.07 6.10 9.92
CA ASP A 31 2.16 5.23 10.66
C ASP A 31 1.32 4.35 9.74
N LEU A 32 1.32 4.62 8.43
CA LEU A 32 0.48 3.93 7.45
C LEU A 32 0.61 2.41 7.54
N GLU A 33 1.84 1.89 7.62
CA GLU A 33 2.06 0.45 7.72
C GLU A 33 1.43 -0.13 8.99
N ARG A 34 1.61 0.54 10.14
CA ARG A 34 1.08 0.08 11.43
C ARG A 34 -0.44 0.10 11.47
N VAL A 35 -1.05 1.12 10.89
CA VAL A 35 -2.51 1.22 10.79
C VAL A 35 -3.07 0.17 9.83
N ILE A 36 -2.41 -0.11 8.69
CA ILE A 36 -2.83 -1.20 7.80
C ILE A 36 -2.84 -2.54 8.55
N GLU A 37 -1.78 -2.87 9.29
CA GLU A 37 -1.71 -4.12 10.04
C GLU A 37 -2.78 -4.22 11.15
N ALA A 38 -3.32 -3.09 11.63
CA ALA A 38 -4.41 -3.08 12.61
C ALA A 38 -5.81 -3.21 11.98
N VAL A 39 -6.03 -2.64 10.79
CA VAL A 39 -7.38 -2.49 10.22
C VAL A 39 -7.65 -3.37 8.99
N HIS A 40 -6.67 -4.17 8.53
CA HIS A 40 -6.81 -4.95 7.30
C HIS A 40 -7.96 -5.99 7.31
N GLY A 41 -8.44 -6.39 8.49
CA GLY A 41 -9.61 -7.27 8.63
C GLY A 41 -10.93 -6.54 8.46
N ASP A 42 -11.01 -5.30 8.96
CA ASP A 42 -12.25 -4.52 9.04
C ASP A 42 -12.47 -3.63 7.82
N ASP A 43 -11.40 -3.02 7.29
CA ASP A 43 -11.46 -2.10 6.15
C ASP A 43 -10.38 -2.40 5.08
N PRO A 44 -10.54 -3.51 4.33
CA PRO A 44 -9.56 -3.91 3.32
C PRO A 44 -9.45 -2.93 2.16
N ASP A 45 -10.53 -2.24 1.79
CA ASP A 45 -10.53 -1.28 0.68
C ASP A 45 -9.68 -0.06 1.00
N TRP A 46 -9.78 0.46 2.23
CA TRP A 46 -8.92 1.54 2.69
C TRP A 46 -7.44 1.12 2.64
N CYS A 47 -7.10 -0.06 3.18
CA CYS A 47 -5.74 -0.59 3.20
C CYS A 47 -5.15 -0.78 1.79
N ILE A 48 -5.90 -1.41 0.90
CA ILE A 48 -5.52 -1.62 -0.51
C ILE A 48 -5.32 -0.27 -1.19
N GLY A 49 -6.24 0.67 -0.99
CA GLY A 49 -6.19 2.01 -1.55
C GLY A 49 -4.89 2.75 -1.21
N HIS A 50 -4.50 2.79 0.05
CA HIS A 50 -3.26 3.44 0.46
C HIS A 50 -2.00 2.73 -0.06
N CYS A 51 -1.97 1.39 -0.03
CA CYS A 51 -0.85 0.63 -0.57
C CYS A 51 -0.62 0.95 -2.07
N LYS A 52 -1.70 1.00 -2.85
CA LYS A 52 -1.67 1.36 -4.27
C LYS A 52 -1.20 2.80 -4.47
N ARG A 53 -1.80 3.78 -3.79
CA ARG A 53 -1.40 5.20 -3.91
C ARG A 53 0.06 5.43 -3.54
N ARG A 54 0.53 4.81 -2.47
CA ARG A 54 1.93 4.86 -2.03
C ARG A 54 2.88 4.35 -3.12
N ALA A 55 2.58 3.16 -3.66
CA ALA A 55 3.38 2.56 -4.71
C ALA A 55 3.38 3.41 -5.98
N GLU A 56 2.21 3.82 -6.45
CA GLU A 56 2.04 4.64 -7.66
C GLU A 56 2.80 5.95 -7.57
N ARG A 57 2.75 6.62 -6.41
CA ARG A 57 3.51 7.85 -6.21
C ARG A 57 5.02 7.64 -6.29
N ILE A 58 5.52 6.53 -5.75
CA ILE A 58 6.93 6.18 -5.87
C ILE A 58 7.29 5.87 -7.33
N MET A 59 6.48 5.08 -8.04
CA MET A 59 6.70 4.75 -9.45
C MET A 59 6.68 6.01 -10.35
N ASN A 60 5.79 6.95 -10.06
CA ASN A 60 5.65 8.22 -10.78
C ASN A 60 6.77 9.22 -10.47
N GLY A 61 7.40 9.13 -9.29
CA GLY A 61 8.51 10.00 -8.90
C GLY A 61 9.80 9.84 -9.71
N GLY A 62 9.92 8.78 -10.52
CA GLY A 62 11.03 8.61 -11.47
C GLY A 62 12.37 8.17 -10.87
N ASP A 63 12.49 8.11 -9.53
CA ASP A 63 13.68 7.61 -8.85
C ASP A 63 13.71 6.08 -8.83
N ALA A 64 14.54 5.51 -9.71
CA ALA A 64 14.68 4.07 -9.83
C ALA A 64 15.23 3.38 -8.59
N LYS A 65 15.87 4.11 -7.65
CA LYS A 65 16.34 3.53 -6.38
C LYS A 65 15.19 3.16 -5.45
N ARG A 66 13.99 3.72 -5.68
CA ARG A 66 12.81 3.51 -4.84
C ARG A 66 11.82 2.51 -5.42
N TYR A 67 12.09 1.93 -6.59
CA TYR A 67 11.15 0.98 -7.19
C TYR A 67 10.98 -0.30 -6.36
N ASP A 68 12.00 -0.70 -5.59
CA ASP A 68 11.86 -1.81 -4.64
C ASP A 68 10.84 -1.48 -3.54
N ASP A 69 10.84 -0.25 -3.01
CA ASP A 69 9.82 0.22 -2.06
C ASP A 69 8.42 0.17 -2.69
N ALA A 70 8.27 0.63 -3.93
CA ALA A 70 6.99 0.58 -4.64
C ALA A 70 6.49 -0.87 -4.78
N ALA A 71 7.38 -1.79 -5.16
CA ALA A 71 7.05 -3.21 -5.27
C ALA A 71 6.68 -3.84 -3.92
N ALA A 72 7.30 -3.41 -2.82
CA ALA A 72 6.94 -3.85 -1.48
C ALA A 72 5.50 -3.44 -1.11
N TRP A 73 5.12 -2.19 -1.38
CA TRP A 73 3.74 -1.71 -1.18
C TRP A 73 2.72 -2.44 -2.05
N LEU A 74 3.05 -2.71 -3.31
CA LEU A 74 2.20 -3.51 -4.19
C LEU A 74 2.07 -4.96 -3.76
N ARG A 75 3.14 -5.55 -3.21
CA ARG A 75 3.09 -6.90 -2.63
C ARG A 75 2.11 -6.95 -1.47
N ARG A 76 2.11 -5.95 -0.59
CA ARG A 76 1.14 -5.84 0.50
C ARG A 76 -0.29 -5.70 -0.04
N ALA A 77 -0.52 -4.84 -1.03
CA ALA A 77 -1.83 -4.74 -1.69
C ALA A 77 -2.30 -6.10 -2.25
N ARG A 78 -1.42 -6.84 -2.95
CA ARG A 78 -1.73 -8.19 -3.44
C ARG A 78 -2.09 -9.15 -2.31
N THR A 79 -1.35 -9.13 -1.21
CA THR A 79 -1.65 -9.97 -0.03
C THR A 79 -3.04 -9.65 0.53
N LEU A 80 -3.40 -8.37 0.64
CA LEU A 80 -4.74 -7.94 1.06
C LEU A 80 -5.82 -8.41 0.08
N TYR A 81 -5.61 -8.26 -1.23
CA TYR A 81 -6.51 -8.83 -2.23
C TYR A 81 -6.67 -10.35 -2.06
N ALA A 82 -5.59 -11.08 -1.76
CA ALA A 82 -5.64 -12.53 -1.56
C ALA A 82 -6.35 -12.94 -0.26
N GLN A 83 -6.11 -12.24 0.84
CA GLN A 83 -6.75 -12.51 2.14
C GLN A 83 -8.27 -12.35 2.09
N HIS A 84 -8.76 -11.52 1.17
CA HIS A 84 -10.18 -11.20 1.01
C HIS A 84 -10.77 -11.83 -0.26
N ASP A 85 -10.14 -12.85 -0.86
CA ASP A 85 -10.62 -13.58 -2.04
C ASP A 85 -10.85 -12.72 -3.30
N ARG A 86 -10.14 -11.60 -3.42
CA ARG A 86 -10.30 -10.58 -4.48
C ARG A 86 -9.13 -10.55 -5.47
N LEU A 87 -8.41 -11.66 -5.64
CA LEU A 87 -7.32 -11.75 -6.63
C LEU A 87 -7.79 -11.48 -8.07
N ALA A 88 -9.07 -11.68 -8.39
CA ALA A 88 -9.65 -11.33 -9.66
C ALA A 88 -9.56 -9.82 -9.98
N GLU A 89 -9.57 -8.95 -8.96
CA GLU A 89 -9.39 -7.50 -9.10
C GLU A 89 -7.91 -7.10 -9.19
N TRP A 90 -7.02 -7.87 -8.54
CA TRP A 90 -5.58 -7.63 -8.57
C TRP A 90 -5.00 -7.75 -9.99
N GLN A 91 -5.41 -8.79 -10.73
CA GLN A 91 -4.85 -9.09 -12.06
C GLN A 91 -5.01 -7.95 -13.08
N PRO A 92 -6.22 -7.38 -13.31
CA PRO A 92 -6.37 -6.25 -14.23
C PRO A 92 -5.65 -4.99 -13.74
N TYR A 93 -5.60 -4.75 -12.42
CA TYR A 93 -4.84 -3.63 -11.86
C TYR A 93 -3.34 -3.74 -12.16
N LEU A 94 -2.73 -4.90 -11.90
CA LEU A 94 -1.32 -5.14 -12.19
C LEU A 94 -1.01 -5.06 -13.69
N ALA A 95 -1.93 -5.55 -14.54
CA ALA A 95 -1.81 -5.44 -15.99
C ALA A 95 -1.74 -3.97 -16.44
N GLY A 96 -2.63 -3.11 -15.91
CA GLY A 96 -2.62 -1.67 -16.18
C GLY A 96 -1.33 -0.97 -15.72
N LEU A 97 -0.77 -1.36 -14.57
CA LEU A 97 0.54 -0.85 -14.13
C LEU A 97 1.68 -1.25 -15.08
N LEU A 98 1.69 -2.51 -15.53
CA LEU A 98 2.70 -3.00 -16.47
C LEU A 98 2.64 -2.29 -17.82
N GLU A 99 1.44 -1.99 -18.32
CA GLU A 99 1.23 -1.22 -19.55
C GLU A 99 1.71 0.23 -19.39
N THR A 100 1.29 0.89 -18.30
CA THR A 100 1.64 2.29 -18.00
C THR A 100 3.15 2.48 -17.82
N HIS A 101 3.82 1.51 -17.20
CA HIS A 101 5.23 1.59 -16.83
C HIS A 101 6.16 0.73 -17.70
N GLN A 102 5.70 0.26 -18.87
CA GLN A 102 6.44 -0.68 -19.73
C GLN A 102 7.87 -0.23 -20.10
N ARG A 103 8.16 1.07 -20.11
CA ARG A 103 9.50 1.63 -20.43
C ARG A 103 10.44 1.71 -19.23
N LYS A 104 9.97 1.46 -18.01
CA LYS A 104 10.78 1.48 -16.78
C LYS A 104 11.40 0.11 -16.55
N TYR A 105 12.50 -0.18 -17.25
CA TYR A 105 13.13 -1.52 -17.25
C TYR A 105 13.53 -2.08 -15.88
N LYS A 106 13.78 -1.23 -14.88
CA LYS A 106 14.02 -1.68 -13.49
C LYS A 106 12.74 -2.02 -12.73
N LEU A 107 11.64 -1.34 -13.05
CA LEU A 107 10.35 -1.53 -12.39
C LEU A 107 9.58 -2.73 -12.96
N VAL A 108 9.62 -2.92 -14.29
CA VAL A 108 8.85 -3.97 -14.97
C VAL A 108 9.12 -5.38 -14.42
N PRO A 109 10.38 -5.81 -14.18
CA PRO A 109 10.65 -7.12 -13.56
C PRO A 109 10.05 -7.26 -12.16
N LEU A 110 10.10 -6.20 -11.35
CA LEU A 110 9.52 -6.19 -10.01
C LEU A 110 8.00 -6.35 -10.08
N LEU A 111 7.32 -5.65 -10.99
CA LEU A 111 5.88 -5.79 -11.21
C LEU A 111 5.51 -7.19 -11.73
N LYS A 112 6.30 -7.76 -12.65
CA LYS A 112 6.07 -9.12 -13.17
C LYS A 112 6.17 -10.19 -12.08
N ALA A 113 7.06 -10.00 -11.10
CA ALA A 113 7.19 -10.91 -9.96
C ALA A 113 5.92 -10.97 -9.09
N LEU A 114 5.01 -9.99 -9.20
CA LEU A 114 3.76 -9.94 -8.46
C LEU A 114 2.57 -10.61 -9.19
N ARG A 115 2.79 -11.23 -10.35
CA ARG A 115 1.76 -11.98 -11.09
C ARG A 115 1.42 -13.33 -10.48
N GLN A 116 2.41 -13.95 -9.87
CA GLN A 116 2.34 -15.27 -9.21
C GLN A 116 1.59 -15.14 -7.90
#